data_AF-K6WW26-F1
#
_entry.id   AF-K6WW26-F1
#
_cell.length_a   1.000
_cell.length_b   1.000
_cell.length_c   1.000
_cell.angle_alpha   90.00
_cell.angle_beta   90.00
_cell.angle_gamma   90.00
#
_symmetry.space_group_name_H-M   'P 1'
#
loop_
_entity.id
_entity.type
_entity.pdbx_description
1 polymer ?
#
loop_
_entity_poly.entity_id
_entity_poly.type
_entity_poly.pdbx_seq_one_letter_code
_entity_poly.pdbx_strand_id
1 'polypeptide(L)'
;MRERSARRRQIAVAALVVALPLGYLSLDALDVVPGFVTSDLGREDRTQVPESEAPAGQAGAAGARQDNNAVPRVPPPLAAATPAPLPTQIPAEAASPALTTAGLTAALRPQLTNPALGPSVGMEVRDASGAVLFAHDAGRARTPASTTKVLTAVALAQAQDLTQRFETRAVLVAGAEATPATAATTATTATTGASAGVSAAPAQTTIALVAGGDNLLAPDRGDPGSVIGQAGLGDLARATAAALE
;
A
#
# COMPACT_ATOMS: atom_id res chain seq x y z
N MET A 1 -12.76 -12.86 54.84
CA MET A 1 -11.39 -13.04 54.28
C MET A 1 -11.32 -13.13 52.75
N ARG A 2 -12.30 -13.73 52.06
CA ARG A 2 -12.27 -13.97 50.59
C ARG A 2 -12.39 -12.73 49.68
N GLU A 3 -13.02 -11.64 50.14
CA GLU A 3 -13.16 -10.41 49.34
C GLU A 3 -11.86 -9.59 49.23
N ARG A 4 -11.02 -9.61 50.28
CA ARG A 4 -9.74 -8.88 50.27
C ARG A 4 -8.73 -9.51 49.29
N SER A 5 -8.80 -10.83 49.07
CA SER A 5 -7.97 -11.53 48.08
C SER A 5 -8.41 -11.27 46.64
N ALA A 6 -9.71 -11.10 46.39
CA ALA A 6 -10.23 -10.81 45.05
C ALA A 6 -9.83 -9.39 44.59
N ARG A 7 -9.96 -8.39 45.46
CA ARG A 7 -9.53 -7.01 45.17
C ARG A 7 -8.02 -6.90 44.94
N ARG A 8 -7.20 -7.63 45.71
CA ARG A 8 -5.73 -7.67 45.49
C ARG A 8 -5.36 -8.30 44.15
N ARG A 9 -6.06 -9.35 43.72
CA ARG A 9 -5.87 -9.96 42.39
C ARG A 9 -6.27 -9.01 41.25
N GLN A 10 -7.39 -8.31 41.40
CA GLN A 10 -7.82 -7.32 40.40
C GLN A 10 -6.83 -6.15 40.27
N ILE A 11 -6.29 -5.64 41.38
CA ILE A 11 -5.26 -4.60 41.36
C ILE A 11 -3.98 -5.11 40.71
N ALA A 12 -3.56 -6.34 41.00
CA ALA A 12 -2.36 -6.93 40.38
C ALA A 12 -2.53 -7.13 38.86
N VAL A 13 -3.71 -7.57 38.41
CA VAL A 13 -4.01 -7.71 36.98
C VAL A 13 -4.08 -6.35 36.30
N ALA A 14 -4.74 -5.36 36.91
CA ALA A 14 -4.77 -4.00 36.37
C ALA A 14 -3.37 -3.37 36.27
N ALA A 15 -2.52 -3.57 37.29
CA ALA A 15 -1.14 -3.11 37.27
C ALA A 15 -0.32 -3.80 36.16
N LEU A 16 -0.52 -5.10 35.92
CA LEU A 16 0.14 -5.83 34.83
C LEU A 16 -0.31 -5.32 33.45
N VAL A 17 -1.62 -5.09 33.28
CA VAL A 17 -2.23 -4.58 32.03
C VAL A 17 -1.75 -3.16 31.71
N VAL A 18 -1.38 -2.37 32.71
CA VAL A 18 -0.81 -1.02 32.52
C VAL A 18 0.71 -1.06 32.35
N ALA A 19 1.42 -1.90 33.11
CA ALA A 19 2.88 -1.97 33.07
C ALA A 19 3.42 -2.56 31.77
N LEU A 20 2.72 -3.53 31.18
CA LEU A 20 3.13 -4.14 29.90
C LEU A 20 3.17 -3.14 28.72
N PRO A 21 2.11 -2.36 28.44
CA PRO A 21 2.14 -1.37 27.37
C PRO A 21 3.09 -0.20 27.67
N LEU A 22 3.20 0.25 28.93
CA LEU A 22 4.22 1.27 29.29
C LEU A 22 5.65 0.76 29.09
N GLY A 23 5.93 -0.49 29.46
CA GLY A 23 7.22 -1.12 29.24
C GLY A 23 7.54 -1.29 27.75
N TYR A 24 6.54 -1.69 26.96
CA TYR A 24 6.67 -1.78 25.51
C TYR A 24 6.96 -0.42 24.86
N LEU A 25 6.22 0.62 25.24
CA LEU A 25 6.44 2.00 24.77
C LEU A 25 7.84 2.52 25.13
N SER A 26 8.34 2.17 26.32
CA SER A 26 9.68 2.55 26.76
C SER A 26 10.77 1.85 25.96
N LEU A 27 10.57 0.57 25.62
CA LEU A 27 11.50 -0.21 24.80
C LEU A 27 11.47 0.17 23.31
N ASP A 28 10.32 0.59 22.80
CA ASP A 28 10.14 1.18 21.46
C ASP A 28 10.89 2.52 21.36
N ALA A 29 10.73 3.40 22.37
CA ALA A 29 11.46 4.68 22.43
C ALA A 29 12.98 4.52 22.56
N LEU A 30 13.46 3.35 23.01
CA LEU A 30 14.88 3.03 23.17
C LEU A 30 15.44 2.14 22.04
N ASP A 31 14.68 1.90 20.96
CA ASP A 31 15.09 1.11 19.79
C ASP A 31 15.51 -0.34 20.12
N VAL A 32 14.92 -0.94 21.15
CA VAL A 32 15.20 -2.32 21.56
C VAL A 32 14.16 -3.30 21.01
N VAL A 33 12.95 -2.82 20.72
CA VAL A 33 11.80 -3.62 20.24
C VAL A 33 11.11 -2.84 19.10
N PRO A 34 10.66 -3.49 18.02
CA PRO A 34 10.02 -2.79 16.90
C PRO A 34 8.69 -2.13 17.30
N GLY A 35 8.44 -0.87 16.91
CA GLY A 35 7.17 -0.20 17.22
C GLY A 35 6.85 1.05 16.39
N PHE A 36 5.69 1.63 16.72
CA PHE A 36 4.87 2.56 15.93
C PHE A 36 5.24 4.05 16.15
N VAL A 37 6.06 4.36 17.17
CA VAL A 37 6.31 5.75 17.60
C VAL A 37 7.63 6.30 17.04
N THR A 38 8.60 5.43 16.71
CA THR A 38 9.84 5.84 16.07
C THR A 38 9.57 6.27 14.62
N SER A 39 9.45 7.57 14.43
CA SER A 39 9.39 8.26 13.15
C SER A 39 10.52 9.29 13.04
N ASP A 40 11.72 8.92 13.48
CA ASP A 40 12.97 9.56 13.04
C ASP A 40 13.45 8.85 11.76
N LEU A 41 12.66 8.99 10.69
CA LEU A 41 13.25 9.14 9.37
C LEU A 41 13.97 10.48 9.45
N GLY A 42 15.31 10.41 9.42
CA GLY A 42 16.24 11.50 9.67
C GLY A 42 15.63 12.88 9.49
N ARG A 43 15.69 13.67 10.56
CA ARG A 43 15.64 15.13 10.51
C ARG A 43 16.75 15.60 9.57
N GLU A 44 16.51 15.52 8.27
CA GLU A 44 17.23 16.31 7.28
C GLU A 44 16.95 17.75 7.66
N ASP A 45 18.03 18.43 8.01
CA ASP A 45 18.08 19.86 8.20
C ASP A 45 17.44 20.51 6.96
N ARG A 46 16.17 20.92 7.08
CA ARG A 46 15.35 21.47 5.99
C ARG A 46 15.82 22.87 5.57
N THR A 47 17.08 23.21 5.83
CA THR A 47 17.66 24.53 5.59
C THR A 47 18.66 24.59 4.45
N GLN A 48 19.04 23.47 3.82
CA GLN A 48 19.72 23.51 2.51
C GLN A 48 19.29 22.34 1.63
N VAL A 49 18.32 22.57 0.75
CA VAL A 49 18.15 21.76 -0.45
C VAL A 49 19.14 22.32 -1.47
N PRO A 50 20.29 21.67 -1.75
CA PRO A 50 20.98 21.97 -3.00
C PRO A 50 20.04 21.54 -4.12
N GLU A 51 19.69 22.50 -4.96
CA GLU A 51 18.97 22.29 -6.21
C GLU A 51 19.69 21.16 -6.97
N SER A 52 19.02 20.03 -7.14
CA SER A 52 19.55 18.91 -7.89
C SER A 52 19.63 19.30 -9.36
N GLU A 53 20.77 19.85 -9.78
CA GLU A 53 21.10 20.03 -11.19
C GLU A 53 21.17 18.65 -11.86
N ALA A 54 20.09 18.26 -12.53
CA ALA A 54 20.13 17.19 -13.51
C ALA A 54 21.06 17.62 -14.66
N PRO A 55 21.93 16.74 -15.19
CA PRO A 55 22.84 17.10 -16.27
C PRO A 55 22.05 17.62 -17.49
N ALA A 56 22.52 18.76 -18.01
CA ALA A 56 21.92 19.51 -19.10
C ALA A 56 21.69 18.63 -20.36
N GLY A 57 20.44 18.23 -20.56
CA GLY A 57 19.90 17.77 -21.83
C GLY A 57 19.38 18.95 -22.63
N GLN A 58 20.20 19.41 -23.57
CA GLN A 58 20.00 20.38 -24.67
C GLN A 58 18.60 21.02 -24.83
N ALA A 59 18.62 22.35 -24.77
CA ALA A 59 17.51 23.25 -25.04
C ALA A 59 16.87 23.03 -26.44
N GLY A 60 15.55 22.87 -26.45
CA GLY A 60 14.68 22.99 -27.62
C GLY A 60 13.42 23.79 -27.25
N ALA A 61 13.49 25.10 -27.48
CA ALA A 61 12.41 26.08 -27.68
C ALA A 61 11.07 25.94 -26.91
N ALA A 62 10.91 26.84 -25.93
CA ALA A 62 9.72 27.63 -25.57
C ALA A 62 8.30 27.03 -25.74
N GLY A 63 7.64 26.80 -24.60
CA GLY A 63 6.20 27.08 -24.44
C GLY A 63 5.26 25.87 -24.53
N ALA A 64 5.29 24.98 -23.54
CA ALA A 64 4.13 24.17 -23.21
C ALA A 64 3.98 24.14 -21.68
N ARG A 65 2.81 24.57 -21.18
CA ARG A 65 2.37 24.13 -19.86
C ARG A 65 2.42 22.61 -19.89
N GLN A 66 3.12 22.01 -18.94
CA GLN A 66 3.07 20.58 -18.77
C GLN A 66 1.72 20.26 -18.15
N ASP A 67 0.80 19.85 -18.99
CA ASP A 67 -0.51 19.40 -18.56
C ASP A 67 -0.30 18.15 -17.73
N ASN A 68 -0.31 18.29 -16.40
CA ASN A 68 -0.22 17.15 -15.46
C ASN A 68 -1.41 16.16 -15.59
N ASN A 69 -2.33 16.45 -16.52
CA ASN A 69 -3.46 15.61 -16.92
C ASN A 69 -3.19 14.82 -18.22
N ALA A 70 -1.99 14.90 -18.81
CA ALA A 70 -1.63 14.08 -19.95
C ALA A 70 -1.50 12.62 -19.48
N VAL A 71 -2.49 11.80 -19.84
CA VAL A 71 -2.47 10.35 -19.63
C VAL A 71 -1.21 9.80 -20.32
N PRO A 72 -0.34 9.06 -19.61
CA PRO A 72 0.78 8.37 -20.25
C PRO A 72 0.23 7.51 -21.39
N ARG A 73 0.72 7.70 -22.61
CA ARG A 73 0.36 6.79 -23.71
C ARG A 73 0.89 5.41 -23.34
N VAL A 74 -0.02 4.53 -22.97
CA VAL A 74 0.28 3.13 -22.68
C VAL A 74 0.85 2.53 -23.99
N PRO A 75 2.05 1.94 -23.98
CA PRO A 75 2.55 1.21 -25.13
C PRO A 75 1.54 0.12 -25.52
N PRO A 76 1.41 -0.23 -26.81
CA PRO A 76 0.49 -1.27 -27.23
C PRO A 76 0.74 -2.54 -26.41
N PRO A 77 -0.31 -3.29 -26.02
CA PRO A 77 -0.13 -4.51 -25.24
C PRO A 77 0.80 -5.45 -25.99
N LEU A 78 1.82 -5.95 -25.31
CA LEU A 78 2.50 -7.14 -25.80
C LEU A 78 1.42 -8.22 -25.94
N ALA A 79 1.37 -8.88 -27.10
CA ALA A 79 0.38 -9.91 -27.40
C ALA A 79 0.19 -10.84 -26.19
N ALA A 80 -1.07 -11.09 -25.81
CA ALA A 80 -1.42 -11.95 -24.69
C ALA A 80 -0.69 -13.29 -24.84
N ALA A 81 0.35 -13.48 -24.04
CA ALA A 81 1.01 -14.76 -23.96
C ALA A 81 0.00 -15.73 -23.34
N THR A 82 -0.35 -16.80 -24.06
CA THR A 82 -0.99 -17.97 -23.45
C THR A 82 -0.23 -18.29 -22.17
N PRO A 83 -0.90 -18.42 -21.00
CA PRO A 83 -0.20 -18.76 -19.76
C PRO A 83 0.61 -20.01 -20.02
N ALA A 84 1.93 -19.88 -19.99
CA ALA A 84 2.78 -21.05 -20.00
C ALA A 84 2.37 -21.89 -18.79
N PRO A 85 2.18 -23.22 -18.94
CA PRO A 85 1.97 -24.06 -17.77
C PRO A 85 3.11 -23.76 -16.78
N LEU A 86 2.77 -23.59 -15.49
CA LEU A 86 3.81 -23.41 -14.48
C LEU A 86 4.81 -24.56 -14.65
N PRO A 87 6.13 -24.28 -14.69
CA PRO A 87 7.12 -25.34 -14.79
C PRO A 87 6.91 -26.28 -13.60
N THR A 88 6.37 -27.47 -13.88
CA THR A 88 6.11 -28.51 -12.87
C THR A 88 7.41 -29.09 -12.32
N GLN A 89 8.53 -28.77 -12.98
CA GLN A 89 9.88 -29.14 -12.62
C GLN A 89 10.80 -27.97 -12.97
N ILE A 90 11.56 -27.50 -11.97
CA ILE A 90 12.78 -26.74 -12.24
C ILE A 90 13.68 -27.72 -13.00
N PRO A 91 14.17 -27.42 -14.21
CA PRO A 91 15.13 -28.27 -14.89
C PRO A 91 16.26 -28.59 -13.92
N ALA A 92 16.58 -29.87 -13.72
CA ALA A 92 17.73 -30.25 -12.92
C ALA A 92 18.95 -29.61 -13.57
N GLU A 93 19.42 -28.51 -12.99
CA GLU A 93 20.57 -27.77 -13.49
C GLU A 93 21.74 -28.77 -13.52
N ALA A 94 22.40 -28.89 -14.69
CA ALA A 94 23.69 -29.56 -14.75
C ALA A 94 24.54 -28.97 -13.63
N ALA A 95 25.13 -29.82 -12.78
CA ALA A 95 25.74 -29.41 -11.52
C ALA A 95 26.80 -28.31 -11.76
N SER A 96 26.36 -27.05 -11.67
CA SER A 96 27.23 -25.92 -11.37
C SER A 96 28.03 -26.31 -10.14
N PRO A 97 29.35 -26.05 -10.08
CA PRO A 97 30.16 -26.42 -8.93
C PRO A 97 29.41 -25.96 -7.69
N ALA A 98 29.12 -26.91 -6.79
CA ALA A 98 28.23 -26.67 -5.67
C ALA A 98 28.67 -25.39 -4.96
N LEU A 99 27.74 -24.44 -4.78
CA LEU A 99 28.00 -23.22 -4.03
C LEU A 99 28.51 -23.63 -2.65
N THR A 100 29.81 -23.46 -2.40
CA THR A 100 30.40 -23.81 -1.11
C THR A 100 30.44 -22.59 -0.20
N THR A 101 30.25 -22.81 1.09
CA THR A 101 30.47 -21.78 2.12
C THR A 101 31.86 -21.14 1.99
N ALA A 102 32.89 -21.94 1.69
CA ALA A 102 34.26 -21.45 1.52
C ALA A 102 34.38 -20.50 0.31
N GLY A 103 33.81 -20.87 -0.84
CA GLY A 103 33.81 -20.04 -2.05
C GLY A 103 33.03 -18.74 -1.86
N LEU A 104 31.82 -18.81 -1.30
CA LEU A 104 30.99 -17.64 -0.99
C LEU A 104 31.70 -16.71 0.00
N THR A 105 32.32 -17.26 1.04
CA THR A 105 33.07 -16.47 2.03
C THR A 105 34.24 -15.74 1.39
N ALA A 106 35.04 -16.43 0.58
CA ALA A 106 36.19 -15.85 -0.11
C ALA A 106 35.78 -14.73 -1.09
N ALA A 107 34.64 -14.89 -1.77
CA ALA A 107 34.13 -13.92 -2.73
C ALA A 107 33.48 -12.69 -2.08
N LEU A 108 32.64 -12.89 -1.04
CA LEU A 108 31.79 -11.83 -0.49
C LEU A 108 32.46 -11.01 0.61
N ARG A 109 33.33 -11.61 1.43
CA ARG A 109 33.94 -10.92 2.57
C ARG A 109 34.76 -9.68 2.19
N PRO A 110 35.60 -9.71 1.12
CA PRO A 110 36.31 -8.50 0.69
C PRO A 110 35.39 -7.40 0.17
N GLN A 111 34.21 -7.74 -0.35
CA GLN A 111 33.25 -6.75 -0.87
C GLN A 111 32.55 -5.98 0.26
N LEU A 112 32.34 -6.64 1.41
CA LEU A 112 31.67 -6.04 2.57
C LEU A 112 32.50 -4.95 3.27
N THR A 113 33.79 -4.85 2.98
CA THR A 113 34.64 -3.76 3.49
C THR A 113 34.58 -2.50 2.62
N ASN A 114 33.80 -2.49 1.55
CA ASN A 114 33.68 -1.33 0.67
C ASN A 114 32.99 -0.17 1.40
N PRO A 115 33.65 0.99 1.58
CA PRO A 115 33.08 2.12 2.31
C PRO A 115 31.82 2.70 1.66
N ALA A 116 31.61 2.46 0.35
CA ALA A 116 30.39 2.89 -0.35
C ALA A 116 29.12 2.18 0.15
N LEU A 117 29.24 1.04 0.83
CA LEU A 117 28.10 0.33 1.39
C LEU A 117 27.57 0.97 2.70
N GLY A 118 28.27 1.98 3.21
CA GLY A 118 27.93 2.63 4.47
C GLY A 118 28.28 1.79 5.69
N PRO A 119 27.90 2.26 6.89
CA PRO A 119 28.37 1.71 8.16
C PRO A 119 27.67 0.42 8.58
N SER A 120 26.62 0.00 7.87
CA SER A 120 25.78 -1.12 8.29
C SER A 120 25.27 -1.91 7.09
N VAL A 121 25.79 -3.12 6.90
CA VAL A 121 25.39 -4.04 5.83
C VAL A 121 24.94 -5.38 6.41
N GLY A 122 23.80 -5.89 5.96
CA GLY A 122 23.27 -7.19 6.36
C GLY A 122 23.16 -8.06 5.11
N MET A 123 23.71 -9.27 5.17
CA MET A 123 23.69 -10.20 4.05
C MET A 123 23.54 -11.63 4.54
N GLU A 124 22.66 -12.38 3.90
CA GLU A 124 22.52 -13.81 4.12
C GLU A 124 22.28 -14.49 2.78
N VAL A 125 22.97 -15.60 2.54
CA VAL A 125 22.80 -16.44 1.35
C VAL A 125 22.42 -17.83 1.82
N ARG A 126 21.30 -18.33 1.30
CA ARG A 126 20.82 -19.70 1.53
C ARG A 126 20.76 -20.47 0.23
N ASP A 127 20.93 -21.78 0.31
CA ASP A 127 20.56 -22.65 -0.81
C ASP A 127 19.04 -22.90 -0.85
N ALA A 128 18.57 -23.61 -1.88
CA ALA A 128 17.16 -23.96 -2.06
C ALA A 128 16.61 -24.91 -0.96
N SER A 129 17.47 -25.59 -0.21
CA SER A 129 17.08 -26.38 0.97
C SER A 129 16.85 -25.51 2.21
N GLY A 130 17.27 -24.24 2.15
CA GLY A 130 17.22 -23.29 3.25
C GLY A 130 18.49 -23.27 4.12
N ALA A 131 19.51 -24.05 3.78
CA ALA A 131 20.78 -24.07 4.51
C ALA A 131 21.52 -22.74 4.29
N VAL A 132 21.99 -22.13 5.38
CA VAL A 132 22.77 -20.88 5.31
C VAL A 132 24.17 -21.20 4.80
N LEU A 133 24.52 -20.63 3.64
CA LEU A 133 25.84 -20.78 3.03
C LEU A 133 26.76 -19.60 3.36
N PHE A 134 26.21 -18.42 3.66
CA PHE A 134 26.94 -17.23 4.09
C PHE A 134 26.04 -16.33 4.93
N ALA A 135 26.58 -15.69 5.96
CA ALA A 135 25.89 -14.69 6.76
C ALA A 135 26.85 -13.60 7.25
N HIS A 136 26.40 -12.35 7.22
CA HIS A 136 27.05 -11.17 7.77
C HIS A 136 25.98 -10.25 8.36
N ASP A 137 25.98 -10.06 9.68
CA ASP A 137 25.00 -9.25 10.41
C ASP A 137 23.53 -9.47 10.00
N ALA A 138 23.20 -10.71 9.60
CA ALA A 138 21.91 -11.07 9.03
C ALA A 138 20.74 -10.95 10.02
N GLY A 139 20.99 -11.19 11.31
CA GLY A 139 19.98 -11.11 12.37
C GLY A 139 19.75 -9.70 12.92
N ARG A 140 20.48 -8.68 12.46
CA ARG A 140 20.30 -7.29 12.90
C ARG A 140 19.07 -6.68 12.21
N ALA A 141 18.15 -6.13 13.00
CA ALA A 141 17.01 -5.40 12.48
C ALA A 141 17.46 -4.20 11.63
N ARG A 142 16.81 -4.01 10.49
CA ARG A 142 17.15 -3.02 9.45
C ARG A 142 15.87 -2.56 8.77
N THR A 143 15.89 -1.35 8.19
CA THR A 143 14.80 -0.87 7.34
C THR A 143 14.80 -1.62 6.00
N PRO A 144 13.78 -2.45 5.71
CA PRO A 144 13.75 -3.29 4.50
C PRO A 144 13.46 -2.51 3.21
N ALA A 145 13.01 -1.26 3.30
CA ALA A 145 12.49 -0.48 2.16
C ALA A 145 11.46 -1.30 1.34
N SER A 146 11.54 -1.29 0.02
CA SER A 146 10.60 -2.03 -0.84
C SER A 146 10.75 -3.56 -0.78
N THR A 147 11.76 -4.13 -0.09
CA THR A 147 11.81 -5.60 0.12
C THR A 147 10.65 -6.09 0.99
N THR A 148 10.00 -5.21 1.76
CA THR A 148 8.72 -5.48 2.44
C THR A 148 7.64 -6.00 1.47
N LYS A 149 7.68 -5.61 0.19
CA LYS A 149 6.70 -6.08 -0.80
C LYS A 149 6.74 -7.59 -0.99
N VAL A 150 7.88 -8.26 -0.76
CA VAL A 150 7.97 -9.72 -0.82
C VAL A 150 7.10 -10.34 0.29
N LEU A 151 7.18 -9.81 1.51
CA LEU A 151 6.35 -10.29 2.62
C LEU A 151 4.86 -10.03 2.34
N THR A 152 4.51 -8.85 1.81
CA THR A 152 3.13 -8.55 1.41
C THR A 152 2.63 -9.50 0.32
N ALA A 153 3.46 -9.79 -0.69
CA ALA A 153 3.10 -10.70 -1.77
C ALA A 153 2.87 -12.13 -1.25
N VAL A 154 3.72 -12.63 -0.35
CA VAL A 154 3.53 -13.95 0.28
C VAL A 154 2.26 -13.94 1.13
N ALA A 155 2.02 -12.91 1.94
CA ALA A 155 0.81 -12.82 2.75
C ALA A 155 -0.47 -12.83 1.89
N LEU A 156 -0.48 -12.09 0.77
CA LEU A 156 -1.59 -12.10 -0.18
C LEU A 156 -1.77 -13.46 -0.86
N ALA A 157 -0.69 -14.08 -1.33
CA ALA A 157 -0.73 -15.40 -1.96
C ALA A 157 -1.25 -16.50 -1.02
N GLN A 158 -1.03 -16.36 0.29
CA GLN A 158 -1.53 -17.29 1.30
C GLN A 158 -2.98 -17.01 1.70
N ALA A 159 -3.43 -15.74 1.58
CA ALA A 159 -4.74 -15.31 2.07
C ALA A 159 -5.82 -15.18 0.99
N GLN A 160 -5.45 -15.09 -0.29
CA GLN A 160 -6.35 -14.75 -1.38
C GLN A 160 -6.24 -15.73 -2.56
N ASP A 161 -7.34 -15.90 -3.27
CA ASP A 161 -7.34 -16.53 -4.59
C ASP A 161 -6.75 -15.54 -5.60
N LEU A 162 -5.53 -15.84 -6.07
CA LEU A 162 -4.79 -14.98 -6.99
C LEU A 162 -5.39 -14.94 -8.41
N THR A 163 -6.44 -15.73 -8.68
CA THR A 163 -7.18 -15.69 -9.94
C THR A 163 -8.39 -14.75 -9.91
N GLN A 164 -8.79 -14.29 -8.72
CA GLN A 164 -9.89 -13.34 -8.58
C GLN A 164 -9.49 -11.94 -9.02
N ARG A 165 -10.49 -11.18 -9.45
CA ARG A 165 -10.36 -9.81 -9.89
C ARG A 165 -11.04 -8.88 -8.91
N PHE A 166 -10.48 -7.69 -8.77
CA PHE A 166 -11.16 -6.60 -8.10
C PHE A 166 -12.21 -6.01 -9.05
N GLU A 167 -13.41 -5.78 -8.56
CA GLU A 167 -14.52 -5.27 -9.37
C GLU A 167 -14.87 -3.84 -9.00
N THR A 168 -15.23 -3.03 -9.99
CA THR A 168 -15.80 -1.70 -9.76
C THR A 168 -17.19 -1.65 -10.36
N ARG A 169 -18.18 -1.18 -9.60
CA ARG A 169 -19.60 -1.20 -10.01
C ARG A 169 -20.28 0.14 -9.76
N ALA A 170 -21.30 0.43 -10.57
CA ALA A 170 -22.23 1.52 -10.32
C ALA A 170 -23.51 0.96 -9.70
N VAL A 171 -24.07 1.64 -8.71
CA VAL A 171 -25.35 1.29 -8.08
C VAL A 171 -26.26 2.50 -7.99
N LEU A 172 -27.56 2.28 -8.12
CA LEU A 172 -28.55 3.30 -7.80
C LEU A 172 -28.78 3.33 -6.30
N VAL A 173 -28.67 4.53 -5.73
CA VAL A 173 -29.00 4.80 -4.34
C VAL A 173 -30.27 5.64 -4.37
N ALA A 174 -31.36 5.06 -3.88
CA ALA A 174 -32.59 5.82 -3.64
C ALA A 174 -32.28 6.89 -2.59
N GLY A 175 -32.60 8.14 -2.90
CA GLY A 175 -32.48 9.22 -1.93
C GLY A 175 -33.31 8.89 -0.71
N ALA A 176 -32.67 8.74 0.45
CA ALA A 176 -33.40 8.82 1.71
C ALA A 176 -34.10 10.17 1.74
N GLU A 177 -35.39 10.17 2.08
CA GLU A 177 -36.13 11.39 2.39
C GLU A 177 -35.23 12.26 3.26
N ALA A 178 -35.02 13.52 2.86
CA ALA A 178 -34.23 14.45 3.63
C ALA A 178 -34.87 14.54 5.02
N THR A 179 -34.37 13.76 5.96
CA THR A 179 -34.77 13.89 7.36
C THR A 179 -34.30 15.28 7.73
N PRO A 180 -35.18 16.22 8.08
CA PRO A 180 -34.76 17.57 8.38
C PRO A 180 -33.73 17.45 9.50
N ALA A 181 -32.48 17.74 9.17
CA ALA A 181 -31.40 17.78 10.13
C ALA A 181 -31.86 18.68 11.26
N THR A 182 -31.90 18.12 12.48
CA THR A 182 -32.26 18.82 13.70
C THR A 182 -31.40 20.07 13.78
N ALA A 183 -32.00 21.21 13.44
CA ALA A 183 -31.40 22.52 13.54
C ALA A 183 -31.11 22.80 15.01
N ALA A 184 -29.87 22.54 15.44
CA ALA A 184 -29.33 23.11 16.65
C ALA A 184 -29.07 24.60 16.39
N THR A 185 -30.10 25.39 16.70
CA THR A 185 -30.05 26.70 17.37
C THR A 185 -28.82 27.56 17.09
N THR A 186 -28.97 28.54 16.20
CA THR A 186 -28.61 29.93 16.52
C THR A 186 -29.66 30.84 15.91
N ALA A 187 -30.52 31.38 16.77
CA ALA A 187 -31.50 32.39 16.39
C ALA A 187 -30.85 33.78 16.49
N THR A 188 -30.89 34.54 15.39
CA THR A 188 -30.95 36.01 15.42
C THR A 188 -31.89 36.49 14.32
N THR A 189 -33.09 36.86 14.74
CA THR A 189 -34.09 37.81 14.23
C THR A 189 -33.90 38.46 12.84
N ALA A 190 -34.89 38.26 11.93
CA ALA A 190 -35.68 39.36 11.34
C ALA A 190 -36.85 38.85 10.46
N THR A 191 -38.01 39.44 10.73
CA THR A 191 -39.34 39.39 10.10
C THR A 191 -39.35 39.57 8.57
N THR A 192 -40.14 38.78 7.83
CA THR A 192 -41.31 39.17 7.00
C THR A 192 -41.86 37.94 6.26
N GLY A 193 -43.18 37.77 6.25
CA GLY A 193 -43.86 36.56 5.78
C GLY A 193 -43.83 36.33 4.27
N ALA A 194 -43.68 35.07 3.89
CA ALA A 194 -44.25 34.46 2.70
C ALA A 194 -44.28 32.93 2.93
N SER A 195 -45.47 32.32 2.91
CA SER A 195 -45.61 30.87 2.87
C SER A 195 -45.20 30.36 1.49
N ALA A 196 -43.90 30.20 1.27
CA ALA A 196 -43.40 29.42 0.14
C ALA A 196 -43.66 27.95 0.46
N GLY A 197 -44.52 27.31 -0.33
CA GLY A 197 -44.75 25.87 -0.23
C GLY A 197 -43.41 25.16 -0.30
N VAL A 198 -43.09 24.38 0.73
CA VAL A 198 -41.98 23.44 0.68
C VAL A 198 -42.42 22.33 -0.27
N SER A 199 -42.19 22.54 -1.56
CA SER A 199 -42.15 21.43 -2.50
C SER A 199 -41.02 20.54 -2.03
N ALA A 200 -41.35 19.38 -1.47
CA ALA A 200 -40.36 18.35 -1.22
C ALA A 200 -39.57 18.16 -2.53
N ALA A 201 -38.26 18.40 -2.48
CA ALA A 201 -37.41 18.12 -3.62
C ALA A 201 -37.65 16.65 -4.00
N PRO A 202 -37.87 16.32 -5.28
CA PRO A 202 -38.05 14.93 -5.68
C PRO A 202 -36.86 14.14 -5.14
N ALA A 203 -37.12 12.94 -4.61
CA ALA A 203 -36.07 12.06 -4.13
C ALA A 203 -35.03 11.92 -5.26
N GLN A 204 -33.85 12.50 -5.06
CA GLN A 204 -32.83 12.53 -6.10
C GLN A 204 -32.26 11.12 -6.21
N THR A 205 -32.55 10.45 -7.31
CA THR A 205 -31.89 9.20 -7.67
C THR A 205 -30.41 9.49 -7.89
N THR A 206 -29.57 8.91 -7.05
CA THR A 206 -28.11 9.10 -7.12
C THR A 206 -27.46 7.84 -7.65
N ILE A 207 -26.47 7.98 -8.53
CA ILE A 207 -25.60 6.86 -8.94
C ILE A 207 -24.34 6.92 -8.09
N ALA A 208 -24.04 5.85 -7.37
CA ALA A 208 -22.81 5.70 -6.62
C ALA A 208 -21.84 4.76 -7.34
N LEU A 209 -20.60 5.20 -7.51
CA LEU A 209 -19.49 4.36 -7.95
C LEU A 209 -18.87 3.67 -6.74
N VAL A 210 -18.94 2.35 -6.70
CA VAL A 210 -18.36 1.52 -5.65
C VAL A 210 -17.07 0.91 -6.18
N ALA A 211 -15.94 1.43 -5.73
CA ALA A 211 -14.63 0.88 -6.03
C ALA A 211 -14.39 -0.40 -5.19
N GLY A 212 -14.05 -1.50 -5.84
CA GLY A 212 -13.68 -2.76 -5.18
C GLY A 212 -12.18 -3.02 -5.15
N GLY A 213 -11.34 -2.02 -5.44
CA GLY A 213 -9.87 -2.10 -5.31
C GLY A 213 -9.12 -2.30 -6.64
N ASP A 214 -9.80 -2.20 -7.78
CA ASP A 214 -9.13 -2.23 -9.08
C ASP A 214 -8.38 -0.92 -9.34
N ASN A 215 -7.05 -0.96 -9.18
CA ASN A 215 -6.17 0.16 -9.43
C ASN A 215 -5.68 0.22 -10.89
N LEU A 216 -6.17 -0.68 -11.74
CA LEU A 216 -5.73 -0.86 -13.12
C LEU A 216 -6.84 -0.58 -14.14
N LEU A 217 -7.94 0.09 -13.75
CA LEU A 217 -9.02 0.45 -14.68
C LEU A 217 -8.52 1.32 -15.84
N ALA A 218 -8.97 0.99 -17.06
CA ALA A 218 -8.78 1.85 -18.22
C ALA A 218 -9.69 3.08 -18.12
N PRO A 219 -9.26 4.26 -18.58
CA PRO A 219 -10.06 5.48 -18.50
C PRO A 219 -11.34 5.45 -19.36
N ASP A 220 -11.38 4.68 -20.44
CA ASP A 220 -12.56 4.49 -21.29
C ASP A 220 -12.87 3.00 -21.51
N ARG A 221 -12.54 2.44 -22.67
CA ARG A 221 -12.80 1.03 -22.99
C ARG A 221 -11.73 0.12 -22.37
N GLY A 222 -12.16 -0.99 -21.79
CA GLY A 222 -11.28 -2.06 -21.32
C GLY A 222 -10.80 -2.97 -22.46
N ASP A 223 -9.71 -3.69 -22.21
CA ASP A 223 -9.18 -4.74 -23.09
C ASP A 223 -9.07 -6.07 -22.33
N PRO A 224 -9.92 -7.08 -22.62
CA PRO A 224 -9.91 -8.34 -21.87
C PRO A 224 -8.58 -9.10 -21.98
N GLY A 225 -7.76 -8.82 -23.00
CA GLY A 225 -6.42 -9.38 -23.17
C GLY A 225 -5.32 -8.67 -22.40
N SER A 226 -5.60 -7.52 -21.79
CA SER A 226 -4.63 -6.74 -21.01
C SER A 226 -4.80 -6.97 -19.51
N VAL A 227 -3.69 -6.90 -18.76
CA VAL A 227 -3.71 -6.85 -17.30
C VAL A 227 -3.96 -5.43 -16.80
N ILE A 228 -3.31 -4.45 -17.44
CA ILE A 228 -3.54 -3.03 -17.17
C ILE A 228 -4.64 -2.55 -18.11
N GLY A 229 -5.75 -2.08 -17.56
CA GLY A 229 -6.89 -1.65 -18.35
C GLY A 229 -7.79 -2.79 -18.79
N GLN A 230 -7.84 -3.90 -18.04
CA GLN A 230 -8.67 -5.03 -18.42
C GLN A 230 -10.15 -4.66 -18.48
N ALA A 231 -10.60 -3.95 -17.45
CA ALA A 231 -11.91 -3.32 -17.39
C ALA A 231 -11.78 -1.82 -17.65
N GLY A 232 -12.82 -1.23 -18.21
CA GLY A 232 -12.86 0.19 -18.59
C GLY A 232 -13.93 0.97 -17.85
N LEU A 233 -13.57 2.16 -17.38
CA LEU A 233 -14.51 3.07 -16.72
C LEU A 233 -15.59 3.58 -17.69
N GLY A 234 -15.25 3.76 -18.96
CA GLY A 234 -16.20 4.13 -20.02
C GLY A 234 -17.16 2.99 -20.38
N ASP A 235 -16.71 1.73 -20.31
CA ASP A 235 -17.61 0.58 -20.45
C ASP A 235 -18.61 0.51 -19.29
N LEU A 236 -18.15 0.74 -18.06
CA LEU A 236 -19.02 0.82 -16.89
C LEU A 236 -20.05 1.97 -17.02
N ALA A 237 -19.61 3.14 -17.49
CA ALA A 237 -20.50 4.28 -17.70
C ALA A 237 -21.58 3.99 -18.74
N ARG A 238 -21.22 3.38 -19.88
CA ARG A 238 -22.18 2.97 -20.92
C ARG A 238 -23.16 1.91 -20.42
N ALA A 239 -22.68 0.90 -19.70
CA ALA A 239 -23.53 -0.13 -19.11
C ALA A 239 -24.50 0.47 -18.08
N THR A 240 -24.04 1.44 -17.29
CA THR A 240 -24.89 2.16 -16.32
C THR A 240 -25.97 2.97 -17.03
N ALA A 241 -25.61 3.72 -18.07
CA ALA A 241 -26.58 4.51 -18.85
C ALA A 241 -27.66 3.62 -19.49
N ALA A 242 -27.26 2.50 -20.10
CA ALA A 242 -28.19 1.54 -20.70
C ALA A 242 -29.14 0.88 -19.67
N ALA A 243 -28.75 0.79 -18.40
CA ALA A 243 -29.60 0.27 -17.33
C ALA A 243 -30.62 1.29 -16.79
N LEU A 244 -30.56 2.55 -17.23
CA LEU A 244 -31.44 3.64 -16.80
C LEU A 244 -32.48 4.03 -17.85
N GLU A 245 -32.38 3.47 -19.06
CA GLU A 245 -33.37 3.60 -20.14
C GLU A 245 -34.50 2.58 -19.98
#